data_AF-W4GK94-F1
#
_entry.id   AF-W4GK94-F1
#
_cell.length_a   1.000
_cell.length_b   1.000
_cell.length_c   1.000
_cell.angle_alpha   90.00
_cell.angle_beta   90.00
_cell.angle_gamma   90.00
#
_symmetry.space_group_name_H-M   'P 1'
#
loop_
_entity.id
_entity.type
_entity.pdbx_description
1 polymer ?
#
loop_
_entity_poly.entity_id
_entity_poly.type
_entity_poly.pdbx_seq_one_letter_code
_entity_poly.pdbx_strand_id
1 'polypeptide(L)'
;MDPCDRRDTDIAHLYSWLMSQENLSPLFQTMPEKMGKNICRELEFLHLRSNDVVVHQGDVGSTCFILISGLVAVFVRSPDEQERFTRLGLRKCYPPDPSTSLQHLADPSASKPTPPPSIDPIVQRTGSQNFRAAAMSFGSKVASLKPGATFGEICLIEPDSRRTATVLVDGACSSANFIVLTSSSYTKMTATQKTEGTISDHIAFLHQLFIFRTWSKMQLMRLASSMRYMVFSPQQFLQRKNADIEYFYMILSGEVREVSSIVFQQVNHVGGGTKKLTEHKVTAELTYIGKYDVVCEGLVYPRKLHLSPVDIRAETTVCALALSKKLFQLSILSAAQLHQKHVAHTLRVLEQVSDARQKWREARINQATAYPDLLIKITSKMMRLSGNLCMQCGRCTHIAGDSVCLFDAFLKAHEPKPVERQYFHHLCKDKTDEPEDSGRSPSPHNHHDHVMMVAAAPALAADDTRLSAHRQLLAEQWTEAAKHGISPRRPATTVSTRR
;
A
#
# COMPACT_ATOMS: atom_id res chain seq x y z
N MET A 1 -33.41 11.47 13.48
CA MET A 1 -32.90 12.05 14.72
C MET A 1 -31.64 12.81 14.36
N ASP A 2 -31.64 14.11 14.60
CA ASP A 2 -30.48 14.97 14.31
C ASP A 2 -29.25 14.42 15.07
N PRO A 3 -28.05 14.36 14.45
CA PRO A 3 -26.81 14.04 15.15
C PRO A 3 -26.63 14.77 16.49
N CYS A 4 -27.05 16.04 16.57
CA CYS A 4 -26.90 16.88 17.76
C CYS A 4 -27.76 16.45 18.95
N ASP A 5 -28.86 15.74 18.71
CA ASP A 5 -29.85 15.38 19.73
C ASP A 5 -29.68 13.95 20.29
N ARG A 6 -28.67 13.20 19.82
CA ARG A 6 -28.49 11.79 20.19
C ARG A 6 -27.91 11.66 21.60
N ARG A 7 -28.63 10.96 22.48
CA ARG A 7 -28.13 10.59 23.81
C ARG A 7 -27.24 9.35 23.71
N ASP A 8 -26.41 9.12 24.73
CA ASP A 8 -25.52 7.95 24.78
C ASP A 8 -26.26 6.60 24.66
N THR A 9 -27.51 6.53 25.13
CA THR A 9 -28.39 5.36 24.93
C THR A 9 -28.74 5.13 23.47
N ASP A 10 -29.06 6.21 22.75
CA ASP A 10 -29.43 6.16 21.34
C ASP A 10 -28.21 5.76 20.48
N ILE A 11 -27.03 6.26 20.86
CA ILE A 11 -25.74 5.89 20.26
C ILE A 11 -25.42 4.41 20.49
N ALA A 12 -25.66 3.88 21.69
CA ALA A 12 -25.43 2.47 21.99
C ALA A 12 -26.35 1.55 21.18
N HIS A 13 -27.63 1.89 21.04
CA HIS A 13 -28.57 1.16 20.19
C HIS A 13 -28.19 1.23 18.71
N LEU A 14 -27.81 2.41 18.23
CA LEU A 14 -27.37 2.60 16.84
C LEU A 14 -26.11 1.79 16.53
N TYR A 15 -25.13 1.81 17.43
CA TYR A 15 -23.92 1.01 17.31
C TYR A 15 -24.22 -0.49 17.33
N SER A 16 -25.08 -0.95 18.24
CA SER A 16 -25.52 -2.35 18.30
C SER A 16 -26.22 -2.78 17.00
N TRP A 17 -27.10 -1.93 16.46
CA TRP A 17 -27.78 -2.17 15.19
C TRP A 17 -26.80 -2.20 14.00
N LEU A 18 -25.84 -1.29 13.93
CA LEU A 18 -24.81 -1.30 12.88
C LEU A 18 -23.95 -2.57 12.93
N MET A 19 -23.63 -3.02 14.14
CA MET A 19 -22.90 -4.27 14.37
C MET A 19 -23.73 -5.51 14.05
N SER A 20 -25.07 -5.43 14.12
CA SER A 20 -25.96 -6.54 13.75
C SER A 20 -26.19 -6.66 12.24
N GLN A 21 -25.90 -5.61 11.46
CA GLN A 21 -25.99 -5.68 10.01
C GLN A 21 -24.83 -6.50 9.44
N GLU A 22 -25.11 -7.65 8.84
CA GLU A 22 -24.10 -8.57 8.30
C GLU A 22 -23.12 -7.88 7.33
N ASN A 23 -23.64 -6.96 6.50
CA ASN A 23 -22.85 -6.24 5.49
C ASN A 23 -22.03 -5.06 6.05
N LEU A 24 -22.37 -4.55 7.24
CA LEU A 24 -21.68 -3.40 7.87
C LEU A 24 -20.80 -3.83 9.03
N SER A 25 -21.10 -4.95 9.67
CA SER A 25 -20.36 -5.48 10.81
C SER A 25 -18.84 -5.58 10.56
N PRO A 26 -18.33 -5.99 9.37
CA PRO A 26 -16.88 -6.09 9.15
C PRO A 26 -16.19 -4.72 9.11
N LEU A 27 -16.90 -3.67 8.68
CA LEU A 27 -16.41 -2.29 8.70
C LEU A 27 -16.21 -1.81 10.14
N PHE A 28 -17.19 -2.03 11.03
CA PHE A 28 -17.13 -1.54 12.40
C PHE A 28 -16.31 -2.43 13.36
N GLN A 29 -16.20 -3.74 13.10
CA GLN A 29 -15.38 -4.67 13.89
C GLN A 29 -13.88 -4.35 13.88
N THR A 30 -13.39 -3.75 12.78
CA THR A 30 -11.98 -3.38 12.63
C THR A 30 -11.62 -2.08 13.36
N MET A 31 -12.62 -1.35 13.86
CA MET A 31 -12.43 -0.10 14.57
C MET A 31 -12.63 -0.28 16.08
N PRO A 32 -11.92 0.49 16.93
CA PRO A 32 -12.21 0.52 18.36
C PRO A 32 -13.67 0.94 18.63
N GLU A 33 -14.32 0.30 19.60
CA GLU A 33 -15.74 0.56 19.94
C GLU A 33 -16.02 2.05 20.20
N LYS A 34 -15.11 2.73 20.90
CA LYS A 34 -15.21 4.17 21.15
C LYS A 34 -15.29 4.97 19.85
N MET A 35 -14.54 4.58 18.83
CA MET A 35 -14.57 5.23 17.51
C MET A 35 -15.88 4.91 16.77
N GLY A 36 -16.32 3.65 16.81
CA GLY A 36 -17.62 3.26 16.25
C GLY A 36 -18.79 4.04 16.85
N LYS A 37 -18.79 4.23 18.18
CA LYS A 37 -19.76 5.08 18.90
C LYS A 37 -19.63 6.55 18.52
N ASN A 38 -18.41 7.06 18.31
CA ASN A 38 -18.22 8.43 17.81
C ASN A 38 -18.79 8.61 16.39
N ILE A 39 -18.65 7.61 15.50
CA ILE A 39 -19.31 7.61 14.18
C ILE A 39 -20.84 7.66 14.37
N CYS A 40 -21.37 6.87 15.30
CA CYS A 40 -22.79 6.86 15.63
C CYS A 40 -23.31 8.21 16.17
N ARG A 41 -22.44 9.05 16.74
CA ARG A 41 -22.83 10.41 17.14
C ARG A 41 -23.08 11.29 15.91
N GLU A 42 -22.18 11.21 14.94
CA GLU A 42 -22.12 12.17 13.82
C GLU A 42 -22.78 11.68 12.53
N LEU A 43 -23.05 10.37 12.39
CA LEU A 43 -23.52 9.81 11.12
C LEU A 43 -24.92 10.28 10.75
N GLU A 44 -25.17 10.48 9.46
CA GLU A 44 -26.49 10.85 8.93
C GLU A 44 -27.04 9.74 8.03
N PHE A 45 -28.36 9.67 7.92
CA PHE A 45 -29.02 8.72 7.03
C PHE A 45 -29.53 9.45 5.79
N LEU A 46 -29.27 8.87 4.62
CA LEU A 46 -29.76 9.37 3.35
C LEU A 46 -30.56 8.28 2.64
N HIS A 47 -31.77 8.63 2.20
CA HIS A 47 -32.63 7.76 1.40
C HIS A 47 -32.78 8.35 0.01
N LEU A 48 -32.53 7.55 -1.02
CA LEU A 48 -32.64 7.95 -2.43
C LEU A 48 -33.48 6.95 -3.21
N ARG A 49 -34.20 7.42 -4.23
CA ARG A 49 -35.03 6.61 -5.11
C ARG A 49 -34.22 6.09 -6.29
N SER A 50 -34.80 5.14 -7.01
CA SER A 50 -34.27 4.61 -8.26
C SER A 50 -33.87 5.73 -9.23
N ASN A 51 -32.67 5.62 -9.82
CA ASN A 51 -32.05 6.58 -10.75
C ASN A 51 -31.65 7.95 -10.15
N ASP A 52 -31.82 8.17 -8.85
CA ASP A 52 -31.29 9.37 -8.20
C ASP A 52 -29.75 9.34 -8.22
N VAL A 53 -29.13 10.48 -8.53
CA VAL A 53 -27.68 10.64 -8.49
C VAL A 53 -27.24 10.93 -7.06
N VAL A 54 -26.26 10.16 -6.58
CA VAL A 54 -25.66 10.33 -5.25
C VAL A 54 -24.54 11.37 -5.29
N VAL A 55 -23.64 11.26 -6.28
CA VAL A 55 -22.52 12.17 -6.50
C VAL A 55 -22.17 12.26 -7.98
N HIS A 56 -21.67 13.41 -8.43
CA HIS A 56 -21.19 13.61 -9.81
C HIS A 56 -19.67 13.62 -9.92
N GLN A 57 -19.14 13.02 -11.00
CA GLN A 57 -17.72 13.10 -11.34
C GLN A 57 -17.27 14.54 -11.56
N GLY A 58 -16.17 14.92 -10.91
CA GLY A 58 -15.56 16.25 -10.98
C GLY A 58 -15.98 17.20 -9.86
N ASP A 59 -17.07 16.90 -9.15
CA ASP A 59 -17.54 17.70 -8.02
C ASP A 59 -16.55 17.63 -6.86
N VAL A 60 -16.46 18.71 -6.07
CA VAL A 60 -15.64 18.69 -4.86
C VAL A 60 -16.37 17.85 -3.82
N GLY A 61 -15.72 16.78 -3.35
CA GLY A 61 -16.30 15.89 -2.36
C GLY A 61 -16.13 16.43 -0.95
N SER A 62 -17.15 16.28 -0.11
CA SER A 62 -17.08 16.55 1.33
C SER A 62 -17.67 15.42 2.20
N THR A 63 -18.23 14.38 1.56
CA THR A 63 -18.96 13.30 2.23
C THR A 63 -18.55 11.92 1.72
N CYS A 64 -18.50 10.94 2.61
CA CYS A 64 -18.36 9.52 2.29
C CYS A 64 -19.70 8.82 2.52
N PHE A 65 -20.00 7.83 1.69
CA PHE A 65 -21.25 7.08 1.72
C PHE A 65 -20.99 5.61 2.01
N ILE A 66 -21.85 5.00 2.82
CA ILE A 66 -21.88 3.57 3.08
C ILE A 66 -23.27 3.06 2.69
N LEU A 67 -23.35 2.15 1.73
CA LEU A 67 -24.62 1.60 1.25
C LEU A 67 -25.17 0.58 2.26
N ILE A 68 -26.35 0.84 2.82
CA ILE A 68 -27.01 -0.03 3.80
C ILE A 68 -27.92 -1.04 3.10
N SER A 69 -28.66 -0.58 2.10
CA SER A 69 -29.62 -1.39 1.34
C SER A 69 -29.81 -0.80 -0.06
N GLY A 70 -30.21 -1.63 -1.02
CA GLY A 70 -30.37 -1.25 -2.43
C GLY A 70 -29.14 -1.59 -3.27
N LEU A 71 -29.09 -1.03 -4.47
CA LEU A 71 -28.02 -1.24 -5.44
C LEU A 71 -27.63 0.12 -6.05
N VAL A 72 -26.33 0.36 -6.23
CA VAL A 72 -25.85 1.58 -6.92
C VAL A 72 -24.95 1.22 -8.09
N ALA A 73 -24.99 2.03 -9.13
CA ALA A 73 -24.16 1.91 -10.31
C ALA A 73 -23.14 3.06 -10.36
N VAL A 74 -21.90 2.71 -10.69
CA VAL A 74 -20.77 3.65 -10.80
C VAL A 74 -20.44 3.83 -12.27
N PHE A 75 -20.37 5.07 -12.70
CA PHE A 75 -20.06 5.47 -14.07
C PHE A 75 -18.85 6.41 -14.10
N VAL A 76 -18.00 6.23 -15.10
CA VAL A 76 -16.80 7.04 -15.29
C VAL A 76 -16.74 7.55 -16.72
N ARG A 77 -16.64 8.86 -16.87
CA ARG A 77 -16.29 9.52 -18.13
C ARG A 77 -14.79 9.40 -18.38
N SER A 78 -14.44 9.14 -19.63
CA SER A 78 -13.06 9.28 -20.11
C SER A 78 -12.57 10.73 -19.93
N PRO A 79 -11.24 10.98 -19.93
CA PRO A 79 -10.69 12.32 -19.79
C PRO A 79 -11.29 13.32 -20.80
N ASP A 80 -11.41 12.93 -22.07
CA ASP A 80 -11.94 13.78 -23.14
C ASP A 80 -13.43 14.08 -22.95
N GLU A 81 -14.21 13.09 -22.52
CA GLU A 81 -15.63 13.27 -22.20
C GLU A 81 -15.82 14.18 -20.99
N GLN A 82 -14.99 14.05 -19.97
CA GLN A 82 -15.05 14.88 -18.78
C GLN A 82 -14.65 16.33 -19.09
N GLU A 83 -13.60 16.55 -19.90
CA GLU A 83 -13.22 17.88 -20.36
C GLU A 83 -14.35 18.53 -21.16
N ARG A 84 -14.97 17.78 -22.08
CA ARG A 84 -16.13 18.26 -22.85
C ARG A 84 -17.31 18.60 -21.93
N PHE A 85 -17.60 17.77 -20.93
CA PHE A 85 -18.68 17.99 -19.97
C PHE A 85 -18.47 19.28 -19.17
N THR A 86 -17.23 19.50 -18.68
CA THR A 86 -16.86 20.71 -17.95
C THR A 86 -16.90 21.95 -18.86
N ARG A 87 -16.33 21.88 -20.07
CA ARG A 87 -16.30 23.00 -21.03
C ARG A 87 -17.70 23.46 -21.43
N LEU A 88 -18.63 22.53 -21.58
CA LEU A 88 -20.03 22.82 -21.92
C LEU A 88 -20.88 23.24 -20.71
N GLY A 89 -20.31 23.27 -19.50
CA GLY A 89 -21.03 23.69 -18.30
C GLY A 89 -22.20 22.78 -17.91
N LEU A 90 -22.20 21.53 -18.38
CA LEU A 90 -23.34 20.60 -18.27
C LEU A 90 -23.66 20.20 -16.82
N ARG A 91 -22.73 20.41 -15.88
CA ARG A 91 -22.97 20.20 -14.45
C ARG A 91 -24.16 21.01 -13.93
N LYS A 92 -24.39 22.21 -14.48
CA LYS A 92 -25.50 23.09 -14.08
C LYS A 92 -26.88 22.52 -14.41
N CYS A 93 -26.95 21.55 -15.33
CA CYS A 93 -28.19 20.89 -15.71
C CYS A 93 -28.63 19.80 -14.71
N TYR A 94 -27.83 19.52 -13.70
CA TYR A 94 -28.12 18.54 -12.66
C TYR A 94 -28.34 19.23 -11.33
N PRO A 95 -29.23 18.69 -10.47
CA PRO A 95 -29.38 19.19 -9.12
C PRO A 95 -28.04 19.15 -8.37
N PRO A 96 -27.88 19.99 -7.33
CA PRO A 96 -26.78 19.79 -6.39
C PRO A 96 -26.85 18.39 -5.79
N ASP A 97 -25.69 17.84 -5.42
CA ASP A 97 -25.63 16.54 -4.76
C ASP A 97 -26.56 16.55 -3.52
N PRO A 98 -27.26 15.45 -3.24
CA PRO A 98 -28.19 15.35 -2.11
C PRO A 98 -27.46 15.75 -0.82
N SER A 99 -27.77 16.95 -0.33
CA SER A 99 -27.20 17.48 0.91
C SER A 99 -27.90 16.84 2.09
N THR A 100 -27.15 16.50 3.13
CA THR A 100 -27.70 15.89 4.35
C THR A 100 -28.33 16.91 5.31
N SER A 101 -28.57 18.14 4.89
CA SER A 101 -29.26 19.13 5.72
C SER A 101 -30.77 18.90 5.66
N LEU A 102 -31.34 18.41 6.76
CA LEU A 102 -32.77 18.40 7.06
C LEU A 102 -33.35 19.83 7.06
N GLN A 103 -33.55 20.44 5.89
CA GLN A 103 -34.46 21.59 5.72
C GLN A 103 -35.75 21.23 4.98
N HIS A 104 -35.97 19.96 4.64
CA HIS A 104 -37.17 19.54 3.93
C HIS A 104 -38.06 18.53 4.68
N LEU A 105 -38.02 18.53 6.02
CA LEU A 105 -38.99 17.80 6.87
C LEU A 105 -40.13 18.69 7.39
N ALA A 106 -40.58 19.65 6.61
CA ALA A 106 -41.78 20.42 6.93
C ALA A 106 -42.68 20.63 5.71
N ASP A 107 -43.00 19.58 4.95
CA ASP A 107 -44.30 19.53 4.25
C ASP A 107 -44.67 18.09 3.79
N PRO A 108 -45.62 17.39 4.44
CA PRO A 108 -46.10 16.07 4.01
C PRO A 108 -46.89 16.10 2.69
N SER A 109 -47.15 17.29 2.14
CA SER A 109 -47.96 17.50 0.93
C SER A 109 -47.14 17.57 -0.37
N ALA A 110 -45.80 17.60 -0.29
CA ALA A 110 -44.92 17.84 -1.44
C ALA A 110 -44.26 16.56 -2.02
N SER A 111 -44.77 15.36 -1.72
CA SER A 111 -44.25 14.12 -2.32
C SER A 111 -44.79 13.91 -3.74
N LYS A 112 -44.33 14.71 -4.71
CA LYS A 112 -44.40 14.30 -6.12
C LYS A 112 -43.21 13.40 -6.45
N PRO A 113 -43.38 12.36 -7.28
CA PRO A 113 -42.26 11.66 -7.87
C PRO A 113 -41.41 12.69 -8.63
N THR A 114 -40.11 12.75 -8.33
CA THR A 114 -39.13 13.49 -9.14
C THR A 114 -39.22 12.92 -10.56
N PRO A 115 -39.64 13.73 -11.57
CA PRO A 115 -39.59 13.27 -12.95
C PRO A 115 -38.12 13.04 -13.33
N PRO A 116 -37.83 12.18 -14.34
CA PRO A 116 -36.49 12.14 -14.94
C PRO A 116 -36.07 13.57 -15.30
N PRO A 117 -34.76 13.90 -15.26
CA PRO A 117 -34.27 15.27 -15.26
C PRO A 117 -34.99 16.06 -16.34
N SER A 118 -35.94 16.90 -15.92
CA SER A 118 -36.63 17.79 -16.83
C SER A 118 -35.62 18.89 -17.08
N ILE A 119 -34.93 18.71 -18.20
CA ILE A 119 -33.94 19.64 -18.69
C ILE A 119 -34.56 21.03 -18.64
N ASP A 120 -33.90 21.98 -17.96
CA ASP A 120 -34.36 23.37 -17.91
C ASP A 120 -34.81 23.83 -19.31
N PRO A 121 -35.88 24.63 -19.42
CA PRO A 121 -36.36 25.15 -20.70
C PRO A 121 -35.30 25.97 -21.47
N ILE A 122 -34.14 26.25 -20.86
CA ILE A 122 -32.94 26.81 -21.51
C ILE A 122 -32.33 25.84 -22.54
N VAL A 123 -32.29 24.53 -22.29
CA VAL A 123 -31.72 23.54 -23.25
C VAL A 123 -32.69 23.22 -24.39
N GLN A 124 -33.98 23.52 -24.23
CA GLN A 124 -34.94 23.39 -25.32
C GLN A 124 -34.73 24.44 -26.42
N ARG A 125 -34.13 25.59 -26.10
CA ARG A 125 -34.07 26.72 -27.03
C ARG A 125 -32.78 26.85 -27.86
N THR A 126 -31.69 26.13 -27.55
CA THR A 126 -30.37 26.45 -28.17
C THR A 126 -29.38 25.30 -28.48
N GLY A 127 -29.67 24.01 -28.22
CA GLY A 127 -28.65 22.94 -28.39
C GLY A 127 -28.96 21.86 -29.44
N SER A 128 -28.04 21.62 -30.40
CA SER A 128 -28.05 20.44 -31.29
C SER A 128 -28.21 19.13 -30.51
N GLN A 129 -28.77 18.06 -31.13
CA GLN A 129 -28.96 16.73 -30.51
C GLN A 129 -27.73 16.22 -29.74
N ASN A 130 -26.53 16.54 -30.22
CA ASN A 130 -25.24 16.21 -29.59
C ASN A 130 -25.08 16.80 -28.17
N PHE A 131 -25.68 17.95 -27.87
CA PHE A 131 -25.65 18.57 -26.54
C PHE A 131 -26.53 17.79 -25.55
N ARG A 132 -27.70 17.32 -25.98
CA ARG A 132 -28.60 16.50 -25.15
C ARG A 132 -28.02 15.13 -24.84
N ALA A 133 -27.42 14.46 -25.83
CA ALA A 133 -26.74 13.18 -25.62
C ALA A 133 -25.55 13.32 -24.66
N ALA A 134 -24.74 14.38 -24.80
CA ALA A 134 -23.64 14.67 -23.88
C ALA A 134 -24.13 15.03 -22.46
N ALA A 135 -25.26 15.72 -22.33
CA ALA A 135 -25.90 16.06 -21.06
C ALA A 135 -26.57 14.86 -20.37
N MET A 136 -26.66 13.69 -21.01
CA MET A 136 -27.20 12.46 -20.42
C MET A 136 -26.13 11.38 -20.22
N SER A 137 -24.90 11.60 -20.69
CA SER A 137 -23.82 10.62 -20.59
C SER A 137 -23.06 10.77 -19.27
N PHE A 138 -23.16 9.74 -18.43
CA PHE A 138 -22.31 9.57 -17.23
C PHE A 138 -20.99 8.85 -17.55
N GLY A 139 -20.74 8.53 -18.82
CA GLY A 139 -19.64 7.68 -19.26
C GLY A 139 -20.00 6.20 -19.20
N SER A 140 -18.99 5.34 -19.13
CA SER A 140 -19.18 3.89 -19.09
C SER A 140 -19.52 3.40 -17.68
N LYS A 141 -20.42 2.40 -17.56
CA LYS A 141 -20.69 1.73 -16.29
C LYS A 141 -19.48 0.87 -15.93
N VAL A 142 -18.80 1.20 -14.84
CA VAL A 142 -17.56 0.51 -14.40
C VAL A 142 -17.81 -0.49 -13.26
N ALA A 143 -18.85 -0.28 -12.46
CA ALA A 143 -19.17 -1.16 -11.34
C ALA A 143 -20.64 -1.06 -10.89
N SER A 144 -21.11 -2.10 -10.21
CA SER A 144 -22.33 -2.08 -9.38
C SER A 144 -21.95 -2.41 -7.94
N LEU A 145 -22.32 -1.55 -7.00
CA LEU A 145 -22.02 -1.72 -5.58
C LEU A 145 -23.25 -2.24 -4.82
N LYS A 146 -23.01 -3.20 -3.93
CA LYS A 146 -24.00 -3.88 -3.10
C LYS A 146 -23.96 -3.34 -1.66
N PRO A 147 -24.99 -3.63 -0.84
CA PRO A 147 -24.98 -3.28 0.58
C PRO A 147 -23.68 -3.69 1.27
N GLY A 148 -23.15 -2.82 2.14
CA GLY A 148 -21.82 -2.91 2.75
C GLY A 148 -20.72 -2.16 2.01
N ALA A 149 -20.93 -1.80 0.73
CA ALA A 149 -19.96 -1.04 -0.04
C ALA A 149 -19.84 0.41 0.45
N THR A 150 -18.62 0.94 0.39
CA THR A 150 -18.29 2.32 0.74
C THR A 150 -17.72 3.05 -0.46
N PHE A 151 -18.08 4.31 -0.66
CA PHE A 151 -17.53 5.15 -1.73
C PHE A 151 -17.49 6.61 -1.32
N GLY A 152 -16.61 7.37 -1.98
CA GLY A 152 -16.43 8.80 -1.70
C GLY A 152 -15.52 9.06 -0.51
N GLU A 153 -14.73 8.08 -0.08
CA GLU A 153 -13.82 8.17 1.07
C GLU A 153 -12.67 9.16 0.88
N ILE A 154 -12.31 9.47 -0.37
CA ILE A 154 -11.11 10.24 -0.70
C ILE A 154 -11.17 11.64 -0.06
N CYS A 155 -12.37 12.24 -0.03
CA CYS A 155 -12.58 13.56 0.57
C CYS A 155 -12.53 13.61 2.09
N LEU A 156 -12.48 12.46 2.76
CA LEU A 156 -12.26 12.43 4.21
C LEU A 156 -10.78 12.67 4.57
N ILE A 157 -9.87 12.54 3.60
CA ILE A 157 -8.42 12.55 3.81
C ILE A 157 -7.79 13.73 3.08
N GLU A 158 -8.19 13.94 1.82
CA GLU A 158 -7.70 15.01 0.96
C GLU A 158 -8.76 16.13 0.90
N PRO A 159 -8.49 17.30 1.50
CA PRO A 159 -9.32 18.48 1.32
C PRO A 159 -9.44 18.80 -0.18
N ASP A 160 -10.63 19.26 -0.58
CA ASP A 160 -10.93 19.67 -1.96
C ASP A 160 -10.75 18.59 -3.05
N SER A 161 -10.61 17.32 -2.66
CA SER A 161 -10.54 16.22 -3.62
C SER A 161 -11.80 16.15 -4.49
N ARG A 162 -11.60 15.95 -5.80
CA ARG A 162 -12.70 15.84 -6.76
C ARG A 162 -13.19 14.40 -6.83
N ARG A 163 -14.51 14.23 -6.96
CA ARG A 163 -15.14 12.94 -7.22
C ARG A 163 -14.60 12.34 -8.53
N THR A 164 -14.17 11.10 -8.46
CA THR A 164 -13.55 10.40 -9.60
C THR A 164 -14.57 9.70 -10.50
N ALA A 165 -15.81 9.56 -10.04
CA ALA A 165 -16.88 8.86 -10.73
C ALA A 165 -18.23 9.49 -10.39
N THR A 166 -19.22 9.25 -11.26
CA THR A 166 -20.63 9.53 -10.98
C THR A 166 -21.28 8.27 -10.42
N VAL A 167 -22.05 8.41 -9.35
CA VAL A 167 -22.74 7.27 -8.70
C VAL A 167 -24.22 7.56 -8.66
N LEU A 168 -25.05 6.60 -9.08
CA LEU A 168 -26.51 6.69 -8.99
C LEU A 168 -27.13 5.40 -8.47
N VAL A 169 -28.35 5.50 -7.94
CA VAL A 169 -29.15 4.34 -7.53
C VAL A 169 -29.54 3.55 -8.77
N ASP A 170 -29.20 2.26 -8.81
CA ASP A 170 -29.41 1.41 -9.98
C ASP A 170 -30.92 1.24 -10.24
N GLY A 171 -31.33 1.35 -11.51
CA GLY A 171 -32.71 1.17 -11.96
C GLY A 171 -33.32 -0.19 -11.58
N ALA A 172 -32.48 -1.19 -11.29
CA ALA A 172 -32.90 -2.50 -10.81
C ALA A 172 -33.49 -2.50 -9.37
N CYS A 173 -33.37 -1.41 -8.62
CA CYS A 173 -33.94 -1.29 -7.27
C CYS A 173 -34.82 -0.04 -7.14
N SER A 174 -35.85 -0.11 -6.29
CA SER A 174 -36.80 1.00 -6.08
C SER A 174 -36.21 2.15 -5.27
N SER A 175 -35.31 1.84 -4.33
CA SER A 175 -34.63 2.81 -3.47
C SER A 175 -33.35 2.25 -2.87
N ALA A 176 -32.50 3.14 -2.37
CA ALA A 176 -31.29 2.82 -1.64
C ALA A 176 -31.16 3.68 -0.37
N ASN A 177 -30.61 3.08 0.69
CA ASN A 177 -30.35 3.76 1.96
C ASN A 177 -28.85 3.83 2.22
N PHE A 178 -28.37 4.97 2.68
CA PHE A 178 -26.98 5.26 2.90
C PHE A 178 -26.74 5.79 4.31
N ILE A 179 -25.57 5.47 4.87
CA ILE A 179 -24.96 6.26 5.93
C ILE A 179 -24.08 7.29 5.26
N VAL A 180 -24.19 8.55 5.68
CA VAL A 180 -23.36 9.66 5.23
C VAL A 180 -22.43 10.09 6.35
N LEU A 181 -21.15 10.21 6.03
CA LEU A 181 -20.11 10.70 6.93
C LEU A 181 -19.42 11.90 6.29
N THR A 182 -19.53 13.07 6.91
CA THR A 182 -18.86 14.29 6.42
C THR A 182 -17.36 14.28 6.76
N SER A 183 -16.55 14.97 5.97
CA SER A 183 -15.13 15.18 6.25
C SER A 183 -14.93 15.91 7.59
N SER A 184 -15.76 16.91 7.89
CA SER A 184 -15.76 17.61 9.17
C SER A 184 -16.03 16.69 10.36
N SER A 185 -17.01 15.79 10.24
CA SER A 185 -17.33 14.82 11.30
C SER A 185 -16.20 13.81 11.46
N TYR A 186 -15.62 13.34 10.35
CA TYR A 186 -14.45 12.47 10.39
C TYR A 186 -13.25 13.13 11.08
N THR A 187 -12.94 14.40 10.77
CA THR A 187 -11.88 15.17 11.43
C THR A 187 -12.14 15.33 12.93
N LYS A 188 -13.37 15.67 13.35
CA LYS A 188 -13.71 15.78 14.78
C LYS A 188 -13.52 14.46 15.54
N MET A 189 -13.95 13.35 14.95
CA MET A 189 -13.81 12.02 15.55
C MET A 189 -12.33 11.62 15.71
N THR A 190 -11.51 11.93 14.71
CA THR A 190 -10.10 11.53 14.66
C THR A 190 -9.19 12.48 15.45
N ALA A 191 -9.57 13.74 15.60
CA ALA A 191 -8.84 14.74 16.39
C ALA A 191 -8.76 14.41 17.90
N THR A 192 -9.64 13.54 18.41
CA THR A 192 -9.60 13.14 19.83
C THR A 192 -8.45 12.16 20.12
N GLN A 193 -7.80 11.59 19.10
CA GLN A 193 -6.60 10.78 19.25
C GLN A 193 -5.38 11.70 19.31
N LYS A 194 -4.82 11.89 20.52
CA LYS A 194 -3.51 12.51 20.72
C LYS A 194 -2.43 11.57 20.16
N THR A 195 -2.20 11.60 18.86
CA THR A 195 -1.05 10.98 18.20
C THR A 195 -0.29 12.08 17.46
N GLU A 196 1.03 12.14 17.61
CA GLU A 196 1.85 12.98 16.72
C GLU A 196 1.68 12.47 15.29
N GLY A 197 1.45 13.39 14.35
CA GLY A 197 1.02 13.06 12.98
C GLY A 197 -0.50 13.00 12.85
N THR A 198 -1.03 13.55 11.76
CA THR A 198 -2.46 13.42 11.45
C THR A 198 -2.75 12.00 10.97
N ILE A 199 -3.98 11.51 11.14
CA ILE A 199 -4.38 10.21 10.57
C ILE A 199 -4.18 10.20 9.04
N SER A 200 -4.29 11.37 8.39
CA SER A 200 -3.97 11.54 6.97
C SER A 200 -2.51 11.18 6.67
N ASP A 201 -1.56 11.64 7.50
CA ASP A 201 -0.14 11.30 7.35
C ASP A 201 0.11 9.80 7.51
N HIS A 202 -0.57 9.15 8.46
CA HIS A 202 -0.49 7.70 8.63
C HIS A 202 -1.02 6.96 7.40
N ILE A 203 -2.16 7.37 6.84
CA ILE A 203 -2.72 6.75 5.64
C ILE A 203 -1.77 6.93 4.45
N ALA A 204 -1.26 8.14 4.25
CA ALA A 204 -0.30 8.44 3.18
C ALA A 204 0.99 7.61 3.32
N PHE A 205 1.44 7.38 4.55
CA PHE A 205 2.58 6.49 4.82
C PHE A 205 2.25 5.02 4.51
N LEU A 206 1.13 4.50 5.02
CA LEU A 206 0.73 3.10 4.78
C LEU A 206 0.53 2.80 3.30
N HIS A 207 0.01 3.76 2.54
CA HIS A 207 -0.15 3.65 1.09
C HIS A 207 1.19 3.49 0.34
N GLN A 208 2.31 3.96 0.92
CA GLN A 208 3.65 3.78 0.36
C GLN A 208 4.24 2.39 0.66
N LEU A 209 3.61 1.59 1.54
CA LEU A 209 4.10 0.26 1.86
C LEU A 209 3.60 -0.77 0.84
N PHE A 210 4.54 -1.52 0.31
CA PHE A 210 4.33 -2.59 -0.68
C PHE A 210 3.35 -3.66 -0.18
N ILE A 211 3.33 -3.93 1.14
CA ILE A 211 2.40 -4.88 1.75
C ILE A 211 0.93 -4.41 1.66
N PHE A 212 0.67 -3.12 1.48
CA PHE A 212 -0.67 -2.55 1.39
C PHE A 212 -1.04 -2.01 -0.01
N ARG A 213 -0.25 -2.31 -1.06
CA ARG A 213 -0.51 -1.78 -2.42
C ARG A 213 -1.88 -2.12 -3.02
N THR A 214 -2.53 -3.16 -2.51
CA THR A 214 -3.85 -3.64 -2.95
C THR A 214 -4.99 -3.09 -2.08
N TRP A 215 -4.67 -2.31 -1.05
CA TRP A 215 -5.65 -1.78 -0.11
C TRP A 215 -6.22 -0.46 -0.63
N SER A 216 -7.53 -0.27 -0.46
CA SER A 216 -8.15 1.03 -0.72
C SER A 216 -7.82 2.04 0.37
N LYS A 217 -7.95 3.33 0.07
CA LYS A 217 -7.73 4.41 1.06
C LYS A 217 -8.63 4.24 2.29
N MET A 218 -9.89 3.79 2.13
CA MET A 218 -10.80 3.49 3.24
C MET A 218 -10.30 2.31 4.10
N GLN A 219 -9.76 1.25 3.49
CA GLN A 219 -9.20 0.12 4.24
C GLN A 219 -7.97 0.56 5.04
N LEU A 220 -7.09 1.36 4.43
CA LEU A 220 -5.94 1.96 5.10
C LEU A 220 -6.35 2.92 6.21
N MET A 221 -7.42 3.70 6.01
CA MET A 221 -7.99 4.58 7.02
C MET A 221 -8.46 3.78 8.25
N ARG A 222 -9.21 2.69 8.04
CA ARG A 222 -9.65 1.81 9.13
C ARG A 222 -8.45 1.25 9.89
N LEU A 223 -7.44 0.77 9.15
CA LEU A 223 -6.22 0.23 9.73
C LEU A 223 -5.49 1.31 10.55
N ALA A 224 -5.16 2.46 9.94
CA ALA A 224 -4.47 3.58 10.56
C ALA A 224 -5.16 4.08 11.83
N SER A 225 -6.50 4.16 11.81
CA SER A 225 -7.31 4.61 12.96
C SER A 225 -7.28 3.64 14.15
N SER A 226 -6.89 2.38 13.90
CA SER A 226 -6.75 1.33 14.92
C SER A 226 -5.31 1.18 15.45
N MET A 227 -4.34 1.81 14.80
CA MET A 227 -2.92 1.72 15.14
C MET A 227 -2.53 2.72 16.22
N ARG A 228 -1.46 2.42 16.94
CA ARG A 228 -0.86 3.34 17.91
C ARG A 228 0.40 3.95 17.35
N TYR A 229 0.54 5.26 17.48
CA TYR A 229 1.83 5.92 17.31
C TYR A 229 2.68 5.68 18.56
N MET A 230 3.90 5.19 18.37
CA MET A 230 4.83 4.88 19.45
C MET A 230 6.19 5.52 19.18
N VAL A 231 6.77 6.14 20.21
CA VAL A 231 8.12 6.70 20.19
C VAL A 231 8.99 5.89 21.12
N PHE A 232 10.13 5.46 20.61
CA PHE A 232 11.14 4.73 21.36
C PHE A 232 12.39 5.58 21.46
N SER A 233 12.89 5.77 22.69
CA SER A 233 14.18 6.40 22.91
C SER A 233 15.31 5.49 22.44
N PRO A 234 16.50 6.05 22.13
CA PRO A 234 17.69 5.25 21.87
C PRO A 234 17.89 4.14 22.92
N GLN A 235 18.34 2.97 22.47
CA GLN A 235 18.56 1.75 23.25
C GLN A 235 17.30 1.11 23.87
N GLN A 236 16.12 1.71 23.72
CA GLN A 236 14.87 1.10 24.15
C GLN A 236 14.52 -0.11 23.27
N PHE A 237 13.97 -1.14 23.88
CA PHE A 237 13.55 -2.34 23.17
C PHE A 237 12.14 -2.15 22.62
N LEU A 238 11.97 -2.40 21.32
CA LEU A 238 10.67 -2.54 20.67
C LEU A 238 10.08 -3.93 20.96
N GLN A 239 10.96 -4.94 20.98
CA GLN A 239 10.62 -6.32 21.25
C GLN A 239 11.82 -7.02 21.93
N ARG A 240 11.55 -7.82 22.96
CA ARG A 240 12.55 -8.66 23.62
C ARG A 240 12.55 -10.06 23.02
N LYS A 241 13.74 -10.67 22.91
CA LYS A 241 13.91 -12.09 22.58
C LYS A 241 13.15 -12.95 23.58
N ASN A 242 12.49 -13.99 23.08
CA ASN A 242 11.67 -14.92 23.83
C ASN A 242 10.47 -14.30 24.57
N ALA A 243 10.16 -13.01 24.34
CA ALA A 243 8.91 -12.42 24.80
C ALA A 243 7.82 -12.59 23.74
N ASP A 244 6.57 -12.64 24.19
CA ASP A 244 5.41 -12.63 23.30
C ASP A 244 5.44 -11.40 22.40
N ILE A 245 5.14 -11.61 21.12
CA ILE A 245 5.02 -10.54 20.14
C ILE A 245 3.66 -9.88 20.32
N GLU A 246 3.63 -8.67 20.87
CA GLU A 246 2.40 -7.94 21.13
C GLU A 246 1.97 -7.02 19.98
N TYR A 247 2.93 -6.57 19.17
CA TYR A 247 2.69 -5.59 18.12
C TYR A 247 3.45 -5.96 16.84
N PHE A 248 2.81 -5.67 15.71
CA PHE A 248 3.45 -5.55 14.40
C PHE A 248 3.75 -4.07 14.17
N TYR A 249 5.02 -3.72 13.97
CA TYR A 249 5.42 -2.32 13.85
C TYR A 249 5.82 -1.97 12.42
N MET A 250 5.46 -0.76 11.98
CA MET A 250 5.94 -0.13 10.76
C MET A 250 6.74 1.12 11.12
N ILE A 251 7.98 1.20 10.65
CA ILE A 251 8.94 2.22 11.06
C ILE A 251 8.72 3.50 10.24
N LEU A 252 8.28 4.58 10.91
CA LEU A 252 8.07 5.90 10.32
C LEU A 252 9.37 6.69 10.17
N SER A 253 10.25 6.58 11.17
CA SER A 253 11.53 7.27 11.23
C SER A 253 12.46 6.62 12.26
N GLY A 254 13.75 6.92 12.13
CA GLY A 254 14.80 6.38 12.99
C GLY A 254 15.38 5.06 12.49
N GLU A 255 16.34 4.54 13.27
CA GLU A 255 17.04 3.31 12.99
C GLU A 255 16.81 2.26 14.08
N VAL A 256 16.54 1.03 13.64
CA VAL A 256 16.30 -0.13 14.49
C VAL A 256 17.36 -1.20 14.18
N ARG A 257 17.75 -1.97 15.20
CA ARG A 257 18.65 -3.12 15.07
C ARG A 257 18.01 -4.36 15.67
N GLU A 258 18.05 -5.46 14.92
CA GLU A 258 17.88 -6.79 15.48
C GLU A 258 19.22 -7.28 16.03
N VAL A 259 19.24 -7.73 17.27
CA VAL A 259 20.42 -8.30 17.94
C VAL A 259 20.07 -9.65 18.58
N SER A 260 21.06 -10.52 18.70
CA SER A 260 20.93 -11.76 19.46
C SER A 260 22.18 -12.00 20.29
N SER A 261 21.97 -12.31 21.57
CA SER A 261 23.02 -12.88 22.41
C SER A 261 23.24 -14.34 22.02
N ILE A 262 24.45 -14.64 21.57
CA ILE A 262 24.94 -15.97 21.21
C ILE A 262 25.89 -16.42 22.32
N VAL A 263 25.67 -17.62 22.83
CA VAL A 263 26.55 -18.26 23.82
C VAL A 263 27.10 -19.52 23.19
N PHE A 264 28.42 -19.68 23.18
CA PHE A 264 29.08 -20.85 22.63
C PHE A 264 30.29 -21.24 23.49
N GLN A 265 30.66 -22.52 23.44
CA GLN A 265 31.78 -23.07 24.21
C GLN A 265 32.96 -23.32 23.29
N GLN A 266 34.13 -22.80 23.65
CA GLN A 266 35.39 -23.06 22.99
C GLN A 266 36.19 -24.06 23.82
N VAL A 267 36.67 -25.13 23.18
CA VAL A 267 37.55 -26.10 23.81
C VAL A 267 38.99 -25.65 23.60
N ASN A 268 39.62 -25.18 24.67
CA ASN A 268 41.03 -24.82 24.67
C ASN A 268 41.86 -26.02 25.14
N HIS A 269 42.84 -26.39 24.31
CA HIS A 269 43.85 -27.38 24.69
C HIS A 269 44.93 -26.69 25.51
N VAL A 270 44.95 -26.95 26.81
CA VAL A 270 46.05 -26.50 27.69
C VAL A 270 47.11 -27.60 27.68
N GLY A 271 48.39 -27.21 27.73
CA GLY A 271 49.51 -28.15 27.82
C GLY A 271 49.30 -29.13 28.98
N GLY A 272 49.41 -30.44 28.71
CA GLY A 272 49.17 -31.52 29.67
C GLY A 272 47.91 -32.37 29.43
N GLY A 273 47.20 -32.19 28.31
CA GLY A 273 46.07 -33.06 27.93
C GLY A 273 44.73 -32.71 28.60
N THR A 274 44.71 -31.69 29.46
CA THR A 274 43.48 -31.16 30.07
C THR A 274 42.76 -30.23 29.08
N LYS A 275 41.52 -30.61 28.72
CA LYS A 275 40.62 -29.78 27.91
C LYS A 275 39.94 -28.75 28.82
N LYS A 276 40.18 -27.46 28.59
CA LYS A 276 39.48 -26.38 29.30
C LYS A 276 38.36 -25.85 28.41
N LEU A 277 37.11 -25.98 28.85
CA LEU A 277 35.95 -25.37 28.18
C LEU A 277 35.82 -23.92 28.65
N THR A 278 35.94 -22.97 27.73
CA THR A 278 35.63 -21.56 27.98
C THR A 278 34.31 -21.20 27.31
N GLU A 279 33.38 -20.61 28.07
CA GLU A 279 32.12 -20.11 27.54
C GLU A 279 32.30 -18.66 27.08
N HIS A 280 31.93 -18.38 25.83
CA HIS A 280 31.96 -17.07 25.23
C HIS A 280 30.54 -16.60 24.97
N LYS A 281 30.25 -15.36 25.38
CA LYS A 281 28.98 -14.69 25.10
C LYS A 281 29.24 -13.50 24.19
N VAL A 282 28.66 -13.54 22.99
CA VAL A 282 28.78 -12.48 21.98
C VAL A 282 27.40 -11.95 21.65
N THR A 283 27.26 -10.63 21.55
CA THR A 283 26.03 -10.02 21.02
C THR A 283 26.23 -9.73 19.54
N ALA A 284 25.53 -10.47 18.68
CA ALA A 284 25.62 -10.30 17.25
C ALA A 284 24.52 -9.36 16.75
N GLU A 285 24.89 -8.38 15.92
CA GLU A 285 23.94 -7.63 15.11
C GLU A 285 23.50 -8.48 13.91
N LEU A 286 22.19 -8.59 13.74
CA LEU A 286 21.57 -9.44 12.73
C LEU A 286 21.03 -8.62 11.57
N THR A 287 20.20 -7.62 11.84
CA THR A 287 19.45 -6.90 10.81
C THR A 287 19.44 -5.40 11.10
N TYR A 288 19.75 -4.58 10.09
CA TYR A 288 19.47 -3.14 10.09
C TYR A 288 18.07 -2.91 9.54
N ILE A 289 17.28 -2.10 10.23
CA ILE A 289 15.89 -1.79 9.87
C ILE A 289 15.69 -0.28 9.95
N GLY A 290 15.12 0.31 8.91
CA GLY A 290 14.94 1.76 8.80
C GLY A 290 13.53 2.15 8.36
N LYS A 291 13.37 3.41 7.96
CA LYS A 291 12.10 3.97 7.48
C LYS A 291 11.46 3.11 6.38
N TYR A 292 10.14 2.99 6.42
CA TYR A 292 9.29 2.17 5.53
C TYR A 292 9.44 0.67 5.71
N ASP A 293 10.31 0.19 6.59
CA ASP A 293 10.41 -1.22 6.89
C ASP A 293 9.49 -1.61 8.06
N VAL A 294 9.31 -2.91 8.24
CA VAL A 294 8.44 -3.50 9.27
C VAL A 294 9.25 -4.38 10.22
N VAL A 295 8.75 -4.59 11.44
CA VAL A 295 9.29 -5.58 12.37
C VAL A 295 8.18 -6.44 12.96
N CYS A 296 8.58 -7.59 13.50
CA CYS A 296 7.67 -8.60 14.05
C CYS A 296 6.76 -9.23 12.98
N GLU A 297 7.28 -9.39 11.76
CA GLU A 297 6.58 -10.01 10.63
C GLU A 297 6.15 -11.46 10.89
N GLY A 298 6.82 -12.13 11.84
CA GLY A 298 6.50 -13.49 12.26
C GLY A 298 5.07 -13.70 12.79
N LEU A 299 4.34 -12.62 13.11
CA LEU A 299 2.90 -12.66 13.44
C LEU A 299 2.04 -13.26 12.32
N VAL A 300 2.56 -13.29 11.09
CA VAL A 300 1.91 -14.00 9.97
C VAL A 300 1.73 -15.50 10.23
N TYR A 301 2.54 -16.09 11.13
CA TYR A 301 2.48 -17.49 11.54
C TYR A 301 2.04 -17.66 13.00
N PRO A 302 0.75 -17.45 13.34
CA PRO A 302 0.28 -17.39 14.73
C PRO A 302 0.53 -18.68 15.53
N ARG A 303 0.65 -19.83 14.87
CA ARG A 303 0.91 -21.13 15.52
C ARG A 303 2.39 -21.47 15.69
N LYS A 304 3.28 -20.81 14.95
CA LYS A 304 4.73 -21.14 14.92
C LYS A 304 5.58 -20.14 15.70
N LEU A 305 5.24 -18.86 15.65
CA LEU A 305 6.03 -17.78 16.27
C LEU A 305 5.12 -16.85 17.07
N HIS A 306 4.82 -17.22 18.31
CA HIS A 306 4.26 -16.27 19.29
C HIS A 306 5.36 -15.50 20.03
N LEU A 307 6.54 -16.10 20.17
CA LEU A 307 7.71 -15.50 20.80
C LEU A 307 8.65 -14.88 19.77
N SER A 308 9.24 -13.74 20.11
CA SER A 308 10.25 -13.11 19.28
C SER A 308 11.55 -13.93 19.25
N PRO A 309 12.12 -14.26 18.08
CA PRO A 309 13.38 -15.00 18.00
C PRO A 309 14.61 -14.15 18.36
N VAL A 310 14.45 -12.82 18.37
CA VAL A 310 15.54 -11.85 18.49
C VAL A 310 15.14 -10.68 19.39
N ASP A 311 16.14 -9.96 19.89
CA ASP A 311 15.93 -8.66 20.51
C ASP A 311 15.89 -7.59 19.41
N ILE A 312 14.95 -6.65 19.51
CA ILE A 312 14.80 -5.54 18.59
C ILE A 312 14.93 -4.25 19.39
N ARG A 313 15.99 -3.48 19.12
CA ARG A 313 16.33 -2.26 19.86
C ARG A 313 16.37 -1.04 18.94
N ALA A 314 15.92 0.09 19.45
CA ALA A 314 16.09 1.38 18.80
C ALA A 314 17.56 1.81 18.92
N GLU A 315 18.17 2.20 17.80
CA GLU A 315 19.54 2.75 17.80
C GLU A 315 19.49 4.28 17.93
N THR A 316 18.53 4.90 17.25
CA THR A 316 18.18 6.32 17.40
C THR A 316 16.82 6.45 18.08
N THR A 317 16.31 7.67 18.23
CA THR A 317 14.88 7.85 18.46
C THR A 317 14.12 7.26 17.27
N VAL A 318 13.16 6.39 17.55
CA VAL A 318 12.38 5.68 16.53
C VAL A 318 10.91 6.00 16.72
N CYS A 319 10.26 6.45 15.65
CA CYS A 319 8.80 6.59 15.61
C CYS A 319 8.24 5.44 14.78
N ALA A 320 7.21 4.77 15.29
CA ALA A 320 6.59 3.63 14.62
C ALA A 320 5.06 3.65 14.76
N LEU A 321 4.38 3.14 13.73
CA LEU A 321 2.98 2.73 13.82
C LEU A 321 2.92 1.29 14.29
N ALA A 322 2.24 1.06 15.41
CA ALA A 322 2.09 -0.24 16.03
C ALA A 322 0.66 -0.76 15.86
N LEU A 323 0.52 -1.92 15.21
CA LEU A 323 -0.72 -2.67 15.13
C LEU A 323 -0.67 -3.82 16.14
N SER A 324 -1.57 -3.81 17.13
CA SER A 324 -1.59 -4.87 18.15
C SER A 324 -1.84 -6.25 17.53
N LYS A 325 -1.32 -7.31 18.14
CA LYS A 325 -1.51 -8.72 17.75
C LYS A 325 -2.98 -9.05 17.49
N LYS A 326 -3.88 -8.61 18.38
CA LYS A 326 -5.33 -8.80 18.24
C LYS A 326 -5.88 -8.13 16.98
N LEU A 327 -5.49 -6.88 16.72
CA LEU A 327 -5.93 -6.15 15.53
C LEU A 327 -5.27 -6.69 14.25
N PHE A 328 -4.02 -7.13 14.31
CA PHE A 328 -3.36 -7.82 13.19
C PHE A 328 -4.11 -9.11 12.84
N GLN A 329 -4.50 -9.89 13.84
CA GLN A 329 -5.30 -11.09 13.63
C GLN A 329 -6.65 -10.77 12.96
N LEU A 330 -7.36 -9.74 13.42
CA LEU A 330 -8.65 -9.36 12.82
C LEU A 330 -8.52 -8.76 11.41
N SER A 331 -7.63 -7.78 11.24
CA SER A 331 -7.50 -7.00 10.00
C SER A 331 -6.75 -7.72 8.88
N ILE A 332 -5.84 -8.64 9.23
CA ILE A 332 -5.01 -9.37 8.26
C ILE A 332 -5.42 -10.85 8.21
N LEU A 333 -5.30 -11.58 9.32
CA LEU A 333 -5.45 -13.04 9.30
C LEU A 333 -6.91 -13.49 9.05
N SER A 334 -7.85 -12.97 9.84
CA SER A 334 -9.27 -13.27 9.72
C SER A 334 -9.87 -12.74 8.42
N ALA A 335 -9.47 -11.54 8.00
CA ALA A 335 -9.88 -10.98 6.71
C ALA A 335 -9.45 -11.87 5.53
N ALA A 336 -8.26 -12.48 5.60
CA ALA A 336 -7.82 -13.44 4.59
C ALA A 336 -8.59 -14.77 4.61
N GLN A 337 -8.95 -15.27 5.79
CA GLN A 337 -9.83 -16.45 5.94
C GLN A 337 -11.22 -16.20 5.32
N LEU A 338 -11.70 -14.96 5.39
CA LEU A 338 -12.92 -14.50 4.74
C LEU A 338 -12.74 -14.20 3.24
N HIS A 339 -11.63 -14.66 2.63
CA HIS A 339 -11.31 -14.48 1.22
C HIS A 339 -11.34 -13.01 0.73
N GLN A 340 -11.03 -12.06 1.62
CA GLN A 340 -10.93 -10.66 1.23
C GLN A 340 -9.69 -10.45 0.35
N LYS A 341 -9.92 -10.29 -0.95
CA LYS A 341 -8.88 -10.28 -2.00
C LYS A 341 -7.74 -9.28 -1.73
N HIS A 342 -8.03 -8.14 -1.09
CA HIS A 342 -7.03 -7.11 -0.83
C HIS A 342 -5.94 -7.56 0.16
N VAL A 343 -6.24 -8.49 1.07
CA VAL A 343 -5.30 -8.94 2.12
C VAL A 343 -4.42 -10.11 1.65
N ALA A 344 -4.86 -10.87 0.65
CA ALA A 344 -4.10 -12.00 0.12
C ALA A 344 -2.70 -11.60 -0.37
N HIS A 345 -2.55 -10.39 -0.91
CA HIS A 345 -1.23 -9.85 -1.29
C HIS A 345 -0.36 -9.55 -0.06
N THR A 346 -0.93 -8.91 0.97
CA THR A 346 -0.24 -8.59 2.23
C THR A 346 0.34 -9.84 2.88
N LEU A 347 -0.47 -10.90 3.03
CA LEU A 347 -0.02 -12.15 3.63
C LEU A 347 1.15 -12.77 2.88
N ARG A 348 1.01 -12.93 1.55
CA ARG A 348 2.05 -13.54 0.73
C ARG A 348 3.39 -12.81 0.86
N VAL A 349 3.36 -11.47 0.91
CA VAL A 349 4.59 -10.69 1.09
C VAL A 349 5.16 -10.86 2.49
N LEU A 350 4.33 -10.80 3.54
CA LEU A 350 4.80 -10.98 4.91
C LEU A 350 5.40 -12.37 5.14
N GLU A 351 4.82 -13.42 4.56
CA GLU A 351 5.38 -14.78 4.57
C GLU A 351 6.76 -14.81 3.90
N GLN A 352 6.89 -14.26 2.69
CA GLN A 352 8.16 -14.17 1.97
C GLN A 352 9.23 -13.42 2.77
N VAL A 353 8.86 -12.29 3.38
CA VAL A 353 9.77 -11.48 4.20
C VAL A 353 10.18 -12.22 5.47
N SER A 354 9.22 -12.87 6.14
CA SER A 354 9.48 -13.65 7.35
C SER A 354 10.47 -14.78 7.07
N ASP A 355 10.25 -15.56 6.00
CA ASP A 355 11.11 -16.68 5.62
C ASP A 355 12.52 -16.20 5.20
N ALA A 356 12.61 -15.12 4.42
CA ALA A 356 13.88 -14.56 3.99
C ALA A 356 14.70 -14.01 5.17
N ARG A 357 14.05 -13.28 6.08
CA ARG A 357 14.69 -12.74 7.28
C ARG A 357 15.13 -13.85 8.23
N GLN A 358 14.35 -14.93 8.36
CA GLN A 358 14.75 -16.06 9.17
C GLN A 358 16.04 -16.71 8.66
N LYS A 359 16.14 -16.95 7.34
CA LYS A 359 17.36 -17.45 6.70
C LYS A 359 18.55 -16.50 6.90
N TRP A 360 18.33 -15.19 6.81
CA TRP A 360 19.36 -14.18 7.06
C TRP A 360 19.86 -14.21 8.51
N ARG A 361 18.94 -14.30 9.49
CA ARG A 361 19.29 -14.43 10.92
C ARG A 361 20.14 -15.67 11.16
N GLU A 362 19.75 -16.82 10.62
CA GLU A 362 20.50 -18.07 10.73
C GLU A 362 21.92 -17.95 10.14
N ALA A 363 22.04 -17.41 8.93
CA ALA A 363 23.34 -17.18 8.30
C ALA A 363 24.24 -16.25 9.13
N ARG A 364 23.67 -15.17 9.68
CA ARG A 364 24.40 -14.20 10.51
C ARG A 364 24.80 -14.77 11.86
N ILE A 365 23.95 -15.57 12.49
CA ILE A 365 24.29 -16.29 13.73
C ILE A 365 25.42 -17.29 13.47
N ASN A 366 25.34 -18.07 12.38
CA ASN A 366 26.39 -19.02 12.01
C ASN A 366 27.73 -18.31 11.75
N GLN A 367 27.71 -17.16 11.07
CA GLN A 367 28.91 -16.35 10.86
C GLN A 367 29.50 -15.81 12.17
N ALA A 368 28.66 -15.29 13.07
CA ALA A 368 29.09 -14.76 14.36
C ALA A 368 29.65 -15.85 15.29
N THR A 369 29.13 -17.08 15.21
CA THR A 369 29.65 -18.23 15.95
C THR A 369 30.96 -18.75 15.35
N ALA A 370 31.10 -18.77 14.03
CA ALA A 370 32.32 -19.22 13.35
C ALA A 370 33.49 -18.24 13.54
N TYR A 371 33.19 -16.95 13.64
CA TYR A 371 34.19 -15.88 13.69
C TYR A 371 33.88 -14.87 14.81
N PRO A 372 33.94 -15.28 16.08
CA PRO A 372 33.49 -14.46 17.19
C PRO A 372 34.32 -13.19 17.40
N ASP A 373 35.59 -13.20 17.02
CA ASP A 373 36.51 -12.07 17.20
C ASP A 373 36.30 -10.94 16.18
N LEU A 374 35.59 -11.22 15.08
CA LEU A 374 35.41 -10.27 13.97
C LEU A 374 34.27 -9.25 14.20
N LEU A 375 33.36 -9.50 15.16
CA LEU A 375 32.29 -8.59 15.61
C LEU A 375 31.68 -7.68 14.50
N ILE A 376 31.30 -8.30 13.38
CA ILE A 376 30.89 -7.58 12.17
C ILE A 376 29.60 -6.80 12.43
N LYS A 377 29.67 -5.46 12.35
CA LYS A 377 28.50 -4.56 12.44
C LYS A 377 27.62 -4.66 11.20
N ILE A 378 26.30 -4.62 11.41
CA ILE A 378 25.33 -4.62 10.31
C ILE A 378 25.04 -3.18 9.88
N THR A 379 25.36 -2.87 8.62
CA THR A 379 25.05 -1.58 8.00
C THR A 379 23.92 -1.71 6.98
N SER A 380 23.26 -0.59 6.68
CA SER A 380 22.25 -0.49 5.61
C SER A 380 22.77 -0.99 4.25
N LYS A 381 24.03 -0.68 3.91
CA LYS A 381 24.67 -1.14 2.67
C LYS A 381 24.82 -2.66 2.64
N MET A 382 25.23 -3.27 3.76
CA MET A 382 25.38 -4.72 3.84
C MET A 382 24.04 -5.45 3.77
N MET A 383 22.97 -4.85 4.28
CA MET A 383 21.61 -5.39 4.17
C MET A 383 21.12 -5.51 2.72
N ARG A 384 21.72 -4.81 1.74
CA ARG A 384 21.40 -5.03 0.32
C ARG A 384 21.74 -6.45 -0.16
N LEU A 385 22.63 -7.14 0.55
CA LEU A 385 23.04 -8.52 0.25
C LEU A 385 22.08 -9.57 0.84
N SER A 386 21.11 -9.18 1.67
CA SER A 386 20.21 -10.15 2.31
C SER A 386 19.15 -10.72 1.36
N GLY A 387 18.92 -10.07 0.22
CA GLY A 387 17.85 -10.43 -0.71
C GLY A 387 16.44 -10.15 -0.16
N ASN A 388 16.32 -9.44 0.97
CA ASN A 388 15.03 -9.04 1.53
C ASN A 388 14.31 -8.06 0.59
N LEU A 389 12.98 -8.12 0.56
CA LEU A 389 12.15 -7.19 -0.22
C LEU A 389 12.17 -5.77 0.39
N CYS A 390 12.38 -4.71 -0.42
CA CYS A 390 12.10 -3.31 -0.05
C CYS A 390 10.62 -3.24 0.31
N MET A 391 10.27 -2.96 1.56
CA MET A 391 8.87 -2.83 2.01
C MET A 391 8.14 -1.63 1.41
N GLN A 392 8.83 -0.79 0.63
CA GLN A 392 8.23 0.32 -0.11
C GLN A 392 7.91 -0.04 -1.57
N CYS A 393 8.81 -0.72 -2.31
CA CYS A 393 8.60 -1.03 -3.74
C CYS A 393 8.52 -2.52 -4.11
N GLY A 394 8.89 -3.43 -3.20
CA GLY A 394 8.87 -4.87 -3.41
C GLY A 394 10.02 -5.47 -4.21
N ARG A 395 11.15 -4.76 -4.39
CA ARG A 395 12.36 -5.30 -5.04
C ARG A 395 13.37 -5.78 -4.00
N CYS A 396 14.25 -6.70 -4.36
CA CYS A 396 15.26 -7.29 -3.45
C CYS A 396 16.68 -6.72 -3.62
N THR A 397 16.87 -5.65 -4.40
CA THR A 397 18.19 -5.10 -4.76
C THR A 397 18.69 -4.02 -3.79
N HIS A 398 17.82 -3.56 -2.90
CA HIS A 398 18.07 -2.47 -1.96
C HIS A 398 17.13 -2.58 -0.76
N ILE A 399 17.34 -1.73 0.25
CA ILE A 399 16.53 -1.70 1.46
C ILE A 399 15.44 -0.62 1.40
N ALA A 400 14.45 -0.71 2.27
CA ALA A 400 13.41 0.32 2.41
C ALA A 400 14.02 1.71 2.74
N GLY A 401 13.49 2.76 2.10
CA GLY A 401 13.96 4.14 2.29
C GLY A 401 15.26 4.51 1.55
N ASP A 402 15.85 3.59 0.78
CA ASP A 402 17.01 3.88 -0.07
C ASP A 402 16.64 4.83 -1.22
N SER A 403 17.56 5.67 -1.69
CA SER A 403 17.31 6.63 -2.78
C SER A 403 16.89 5.94 -4.08
N VAL A 404 17.33 4.69 -4.27
CA VAL A 404 16.92 3.81 -5.36
C VAL A 404 15.40 3.52 -5.33
N CYS A 405 14.82 3.36 -4.13
CA CYS A 405 13.37 3.10 -3.96
C CYS A 405 12.55 4.36 -4.40
N LEU A 406 13.14 5.57 -4.40
CA LEU A 406 12.50 6.85 -4.84
C LEU A 406 12.61 7.13 -6.34
N PHE A 407 13.73 6.79 -6.98
CA PHE A 407 13.96 7.06 -8.41
C PHE A 407 12.95 6.32 -9.30
N ASP A 408 12.59 5.09 -8.95
CA ASP A 408 11.58 4.33 -9.66
C ASP A 408 10.14 4.78 -9.40
N ALA A 409 9.86 5.33 -8.22
CA ALA A 409 8.56 5.94 -7.93
C ALA A 409 8.36 7.19 -8.80
N PHE A 410 9.43 7.98 -8.97
CA PHE A 410 9.47 9.11 -9.91
C PHE A 410 9.26 8.63 -11.35
N LEU A 411 9.98 7.60 -11.81
CA LEU A 411 9.82 7.08 -13.18
C LEU A 411 8.41 6.52 -13.43
N LYS A 412 7.81 5.76 -12.50
CA LYS A 412 6.42 5.27 -12.64
C LYS A 412 5.38 6.38 -12.66
N ALA A 413 5.60 7.46 -11.91
CA ALA A 413 4.70 8.61 -11.92
C ALA A 413 4.81 9.43 -13.22
N HIS A 414 5.94 9.33 -13.93
CA HIS A 414 6.24 10.07 -15.16
C HIS A 414 6.38 9.17 -16.39
N GLU A 415 5.99 7.90 -16.32
CA GLU A 415 5.87 7.05 -17.51
C GLU A 415 4.74 7.65 -18.37
N PRO A 416 5.03 8.10 -19.60
CA PRO A 416 3.99 8.54 -20.50
C PRO A 416 3.07 7.34 -20.76
N LYS A 417 1.76 7.51 -20.52
CA LYS A 417 0.75 6.49 -20.84
C LYS A 417 1.01 5.98 -22.26
N PRO A 418 0.98 4.66 -22.50
CA PRO A 418 1.23 4.14 -23.84
C PRO A 418 0.21 4.77 -24.79
N VAL A 419 0.72 5.56 -25.74
CA VAL A 419 -0.08 6.06 -26.84
C VAL A 419 -0.48 4.82 -27.63
N GLU A 420 -1.79 4.52 -27.63
CA GLU A 420 -2.39 3.51 -28.49
C GLU A 420 -2.03 3.87 -29.94
N ARG A 421 -1.01 3.20 -30.50
CA ARG A 421 -0.73 3.28 -31.93
C ARG A 421 -1.87 2.54 -32.63
N GLN A 422 -2.90 3.29 -33.00
CA GLN A 422 -3.90 2.86 -33.97
C GLN A 422 -3.17 2.50 -35.27
N TYR A 423 -3.04 1.20 -35.54
CA TYR A 423 -2.57 0.71 -36.83
C TYR A 423 -3.66 1.00 -37.87
N PHE A 424 -3.45 2.03 -38.67
CA PHE A 424 -4.17 2.20 -39.93
C PHE A 424 -3.73 1.08 -40.88
N HIS A 425 -4.61 0.11 -41.09
CA HIS A 425 -4.45 -0.92 -42.11
C HIS A 425 -4.64 -0.26 -43.49
N HIS A 426 -3.54 0.08 -44.16
CA HIS A 426 -3.58 0.30 -45.61
C HIS A 426 -3.42 -1.05 -46.30
N LEU A 427 -4.51 -1.47 -46.97
CA LEU A 427 -4.51 -2.54 -47.95
C LEU A 427 -3.52 -2.22 -49.08
N CYS A 428 -2.61 -3.16 -49.38
CA CYS A 428 -2.14 -3.35 -50.73
C CYS A 428 -1.87 -4.84 -50.98
N LYS A 429 -2.52 -5.35 -52.03
CA LYS A 429 -2.33 -6.69 -52.62
C LYS A 429 -0.95 -6.80 -53.26
N ASP A 430 -0.32 -7.97 -53.16
CA ASP A 430 0.14 -8.79 -54.30
C ASP A 430 0.91 -10.01 -53.73
N LYS A 431 0.36 -11.21 -53.92
CA LYS A 431 0.71 -12.24 -54.93
C LYS A 431 2.00 -13.02 -54.61
N THR A 432 1.75 -14.31 -54.46
CA THR A 432 2.60 -15.50 -54.40
C THR A 432 3.70 -15.56 -55.45
N ASP A 433 4.87 -16.12 -55.09
CA ASP A 433 5.47 -17.29 -55.75
C ASP A 433 6.63 -17.88 -54.91
N GLU A 434 6.63 -19.21 -54.81
CA GLU A 434 7.57 -20.15 -54.14
C GLU A 434 8.74 -20.56 -55.10
N PRO A 435 9.61 -21.56 -54.82
CA PRO A 435 10.52 -21.86 -53.69
C PRO A 435 11.96 -22.29 -54.17
N GLU A 436 12.69 -23.09 -53.35
CA GLU A 436 13.97 -23.84 -53.58
C GLU A 436 15.30 -23.11 -53.26
N ASP A 437 16.38 -23.70 -52.73
CA ASP A 437 16.70 -24.97 -52.05
C ASP A 437 18.15 -24.81 -51.47
N SER A 438 18.49 -25.66 -50.50
CA SER A 438 19.82 -26.15 -50.13
C SER A 438 20.74 -25.35 -49.17
N GLY A 439 21.03 -25.98 -48.03
CA GLY A 439 22.41 -26.29 -47.65
C GLY A 439 23.10 -25.50 -46.52
N ARG A 440 23.34 -26.22 -45.40
CA ARG A 440 24.49 -26.12 -44.47
C ARG A 440 24.65 -24.92 -43.50
N SER A 441 24.53 -25.23 -42.22
CA SER A 441 25.28 -24.65 -41.08
C SER A 441 26.80 -24.99 -41.17
N PRO A 442 27.76 -24.37 -40.43
CA PRO A 442 27.59 -23.67 -39.13
C PRO A 442 28.49 -22.44 -38.79
N SER A 443 27.93 -21.51 -37.99
CA SER A 443 28.57 -20.72 -36.89
C SER A 443 29.71 -19.68 -37.19
N PRO A 444 30.13 -18.82 -36.24
CA PRO A 444 29.45 -17.59 -35.81
C PRO A 444 30.38 -16.36 -35.78
N HIS A 445 29.99 -15.19 -36.29
CA HIS A 445 30.74 -13.94 -36.02
C HIS A 445 29.86 -12.69 -35.88
N ASN A 446 30.03 -12.05 -34.71
CA ASN A 446 30.00 -10.63 -34.34
C ASN A 446 29.35 -9.61 -35.29
N HIS A 447 28.39 -8.84 -34.75
CA HIS A 447 28.27 -7.37 -34.91
C HIS A 447 27.33 -6.84 -33.81
N HIS A 448 27.85 -6.10 -32.82
CA HIS A 448 27.89 -4.64 -32.72
C HIS A 448 26.53 -3.95 -32.60
N ASP A 449 26.11 -3.71 -31.35
CA ASP A 449 25.07 -2.75 -30.98
C ASP A 449 25.62 -1.31 -31.07
N HIS A 450 24.90 -0.46 -31.80
CA HIS A 450 25.07 0.99 -31.78
C HIS A 450 24.24 1.60 -30.63
N VAL A 451 24.91 2.19 -29.64
CA VAL A 451 24.30 3.09 -28.65
C VAL A 451 24.72 4.53 -28.96
N MET A 452 23.74 5.43 -29.08
CA MET A 452 23.93 6.87 -29.27
C MET A 452 24.62 7.51 -28.06
N MET A 453 25.66 8.29 -28.32
CA MET A 453 26.30 9.19 -27.34
C MET A 453 25.54 10.52 -27.23
N VAL A 454 25.30 10.96 -26.00
CA VAL A 454 25.03 12.37 -25.66
C VAL A 454 26.23 12.88 -24.86
N ALA A 455 26.81 13.99 -25.31
CA ALA A 455 28.05 14.59 -24.81
C ALA A 455 27.87 15.23 -23.41
N ALA A 456 28.87 15.05 -22.55
CA ALA A 456 29.01 15.75 -21.27
C ALA A 456 30.31 16.58 -21.23
N ALA A 457 30.22 17.80 -20.72
CA ALA A 457 31.30 18.78 -20.56
C ALA A 457 32.22 18.45 -19.34
N PRO A 458 33.43 19.05 -19.25
CA PRO A 458 34.58 18.43 -18.59
C PRO A 458 34.79 18.91 -17.13
N ALA A 459 34.74 17.98 -16.18
CA ALA A 459 35.18 18.21 -14.80
C ALA A 459 35.57 16.90 -14.06
N LEU A 460 36.43 16.04 -14.64
CA LEU A 460 36.72 14.72 -14.02
C LEU A 460 38.17 14.20 -14.17
N ALA A 461 39.19 15.04 -14.36
CA ALA A 461 40.56 14.52 -14.55
C ALA A 461 41.25 14.00 -13.27
N ALA A 462 40.83 14.40 -12.06
CA ALA A 462 41.51 14.03 -10.82
C ALA A 462 41.01 12.73 -10.16
N ASP A 463 39.77 12.33 -10.44
CA ASP A 463 39.10 11.18 -9.79
C ASP A 463 39.50 9.84 -10.45
N ASP A 464 39.86 9.87 -11.74
CA ASP A 464 40.28 8.67 -12.50
C ASP A 464 41.58 8.04 -11.97
N THR A 465 42.52 8.84 -11.48
CA THR A 465 43.79 8.33 -10.92
C THR A 465 43.59 7.54 -9.62
N ARG A 466 42.65 7.97 -8.76
CA ARG A 466 42.32 7.25 -7.51
C ARG A 466 41.51 5.98 -7.77
N LEU A 467 40.59 6.04 -8.73
CA LEU A 467 39.84 4.87 -9.22
C LEU A 467 40.76 3.81 -9.84
N SER A 468 41.82 4.23 -10.55
CA SER A 468 42.81 3.34 -11.16
C SER A 468 43.65 2.59 -10.12
N ALA A 469 44.16 3.29 -9.10
CA ALA A 469 44.93 2.68 -8.03
C ALA A 469 44.08 1.69 -7.20
N HIS A 470 42.81 2.04 -6.95
CA HIS A 470 41.89 1.14 -6.25
C HIS A 470 41.56 -0.14 -7.06
N ARG A 471 41.45 -0.02 -8.38
CA ARG A 471 41.26 -1.18 -9.27
C ARG A 471 42.48 -2.10 -9.30
N GLN A 472 43.69 -1.56 -9.28
CA GLN A 472 44.92 -2.35 -9.21
C GLN A 472 45.02 -3.12 -7.88
N LEU A 473 44.75 -2.45 -6.75
CA LEU A 473 44.75 -3.10 -5.43
C LEU A 473 43.72 -4.22 -5.35
N LEU A 474 42.51 -4.02 -5.90
CA LEU A 474 41.48 -5.06 -5.97
C LEU A 474 41.92 -6.23 -6.87
N ALA A 475 42.57 -5.96 -8.01
CA ALA A 475 43.06 -7.01 -8.89
C ALA A 475 44.13 -7.88 -8.22
N GLU A 476 45.04 -7.27 -7.45
CA GLU A 476 46.04 -8.00 -6.65
C GLU A 476 45.38 -8.87 -5.57
N GLN A 477 44.39 -8.32 -4.85
CA GLN A 477 43.64 -9.06 -3.83
C GLN A 477 42.86 -10.24 -4.42
N TRP A 478 42.28 -10.08 -5.62
CA TRP A 478 41.59 -11.17 -6.32
C TRP A 478 42.56 -12.24 -6.84
N THR A 479 43.75 -11.83 -7.27
CA THR A 479 44.81 -12.76 -7.69
C THR A 479 45.28 -13.60 -6.51
N GLU A 480 45.38 -13.02 -5.31
CA GLU A 480 45.71 -13.73 -4.08
C GLU A 480 44.58 -14.67 -3.63
N ALA A 481 43.33 -14.20 -3.67
CA ALA A 481 42.16 -15.01 -3.34
C ALA A 481 42.01 -16.24 -4.26
N ALA A 482 42.37 -16.11 -5.54
CA ALA A 482 42.35 -17.20 -6.51
C ALA A 482 43.34 -18.33 -6.16
N LYS A 483 44.50 -18.01 -5.55
CA LYS A 483 45.45 -19.02 -5.04
C LYS A 483 44.84 -19.88 -3.93
N HIS A 484 43.86 -19.35 -3.21
CA HIS A 484 43.09 -20.03 -2.17
C HIS A 484 41.76 -20.65 -2.67
N GLY A 485 41.57 -20.73 -4.00
CA GLY A 485 40.38 -21.32 -4.60
C GLY A 485 39.12 -20.44 -4.54
N ILE A 486 39.25 -19.17 -4.14
CA ILE A 486 38.15 -18.21 -4.04
C ILE A 486 38.08 -17.44 -5.36
N SER A 487 37.07 -17.74 -6.19
CA SER A 487 36.79 -17.02 -7.44
C SER A 487 35.47 -16.26 -7.34
N PRO A 488 35.35 -15.06 -7.95
CA PRO A 488 34.08 -14.35 -8.01
C PRO A 488 33.09 -15.17 -8.84
N ARG A 489 32.10 -15.77 -8.19
CA ARG A 489 30.94 -16.36 -8.86
C ARG A 489 29.77 -15.40 -8.78
N ARG A 490 29.24 -15.01 -9.93
CA ARG A 490 27.92 -14.36 -10.01
C ARG A 490 26.87 -15.32 -9.44
N PRO A 491 26.02 -14.92 -8.49
CA PRO A 491 24.94 -15.78 -8.01
C PRO A 491 24.07 -16.22 -9.20
N ALA A 492 23.82 -17.52 -9.35
CA ALA A 492 22.95 -18.03 -10.40
C ALA A 492 21.51 -17.60 -10.10
N THR A 493 20.95 -16.70 -10.90
CA THR A 493 19.60 -16.13 -10.68
C THR A 493 18.46 -16.95 -11.28
N THR A 494 18.67 -18.18 -11.73
CA THR A 494 17.59 -19.06 -12.23
C THR A 494 18.02 -20.53 -12.17
N VAL A 495 17.17 -21.40 -11.61
CA VAL A 495 17.31 -22.86 -11.69
C VAL A 495 16.83 -23.29 -13.09
N SER A 496 17.75 -23.73 -13.93
CA SER A 496 17.42 -24.34 -15.24
C SER A 496 16.80 -25.72 -15.00
N THR A 497 15.47 -25.83 -15.07
CA THR A 497 14.79 -27.12 -15.17
C THR A 497 15.03 -27.71 -16.57
N ARG A 498 15.99 -28.64 -16.66
CA ARG A 498 16.00 -29.70 -17.67
C ARG A 498 16.17 -31.03 -16.95
N ARG A 499 15.08 -31.79 -16.88
CA ARG A 499 15.06 -33.24 -17.07
C ARG A 499 13.77 -33.62 -17.74
#